data_AF-A0A927V000-F1
#
_entry.id   AF-A0A927V000-F1
#
_cell.length_a   1.000
_cell.length_b   1.000
_cell.length_c   1.000
_cell.angle_alpha   90.00
_cell.angle_beta   90.00
_cell.angle_gamma   90.00
#
_symmetry.space_group_name_H-M   'P 1'
#
loop_
_entity.id
_entity.type
_entity.pdbx_description
1 polymer ?
#
loop_
_entity_poly.entity_id
_entity_poly.type
_entity_poly.pdbx_seq_one_letter_code
_entity_poly.pdbx_strand_id
1 'polypeptide(L)'
;MPGLSTHYLFGVGTLKYIKNTGLYGMVLNHPTVYALGQQGPDMLFYYPKIKGGNVGSLMHKENTAEFFECMLHYIERHSGNAREREVLLVYVAGFLGHYVLDRTFHPYVYSYSLKFNGILKQNSRHFRMETEVDAYLLKSTKKMEPCFFKGSKTLALSSEEQKAVISLLQYAIMSTYGVLLSKRRLKATLWNMRVVHAFLRDKRGTKKRMLVSLEYLVLGCPLISNLISGSVENKRKKDLLNLMRKKWYNPYEKDAFSTKSVPDMLKDARYEYIDILQELDMVFAKLFENKKEFIAYIGNYSYHTGKRI
;
A
#
# COMPACT_ATOMS: atom_id res chain seq x y z
N MET A 1 -0.20 7.13 0.95
CA MET A 1 0.15 5.74 0.70
C MET A 1 1.24 5.73 -0.35
N PRO A 2 2.46 5.28 -0.03
CA PRO A 2 3.52 5.08 -1.02
C PRO A 2 2.96 4.57 -2.34
N GLY A 3 3.52 5.00 -3.47
CA GLY A 3 2.94 4.67 -4.76
C GLY A 3 2.92 3.16 -5.00
N LEU A 4 2.04 2.72 -5.92
CA LEU A 4 1.87 1.30 -6.27
C LEU A 4 3.21 0.59 -6.49
N SER A 5 4.17 1.27 -7.12
CA SER A 5 5.47 0.68 -7.46
C SER A 5 6.30 0.41 -6.21
N THR A 6 6.27 1.32 -5.23
CA THR A 6 6.99 1.18 -3.96
C THR A 6 6.53 -0.04 -3.20
N HIS A 7 5.21 -0.19 -3.01
CA HIS A 7 4.64 -1.38 -2.35
C HIS A 7 4.94 -2.67 -3.09
N TYR A 8 4.77 -2.68 -4.42
CA TYR A 8 5.06 -3.84 -5.24
C TYR A 8 6.53 -4.27 -5.13
N LEU A 9 7.47 -3.32 -5.26
CA LEU A 9 8.91 -3.58 -5.20
C LEU A 9 9.37 -3.96 -3.79
N PHE A 10 8.76 -3.38 -2.75
CA PHE A 10 8.99 -3.74 -1.37
C PHE A 10 8.62 -5.20 -1.12
N GLY A 11 7.39 -5.60 -1.47
CA GLY A 11 6.91 -6.97 -1.35
C GLY A 11 7.74 -7.97 -2.13
N VAL A 12 7.83 -7.81 -3.45
CA VAL A 12 8.57 -8.74 -4.33
C VAL A 12 10.05 -8.81 -3.95
N GLY A 13 10.64 -7.67 -3.55
CA GLY A 13 12.03 -7.64 -3.11
C GLY A 13 12.27 -8.41 -1.80
N THR A 14 11.23 -8.66 -1.00
CA THR A 14 11.31 -9.34 0.30
C THR A 14 11.24 -10.86 0.15
N LEU A 15 10.60 -11.37 -0.91
CA LEU A 15 10.42 -12.81 -1.14
C LEU A 15 11.72 -13.62 -1.14
N LYS A 16 12.84 -13.01 -1.53
CA LYS A 16 14.15 -13.70 -1.53
C LYS A 16 14.64 -14.11 -0.14
N TYR A 17 14.07 -13.55 0.93
CA TYR A 17 14.46 -13.82 2.32
C TYR A 17 13.56 -14.86 3.01
N ILE A 18 12.47 -15.28 2.38
CA ILE A 18 11.51 -16.24 2.95
C ILE A 18 11.42 -17.53 2.11
N LYS A 19 12.41 -17.82 1.26
CA LYS A 19 12.40 -18.96 0.32
C LYS A 19 12.21 -20.33 0.99
N ASN A 20 12.52 -20.43 2.28
CA ASN A 20 12.41 -21.62 3.11
C ASN A 20 11.00 -21.83 3.71
N THR A 21 10.06 -20.90 3.49
CA THR A 21 8.68 -20.98 4.01
C THR A 21 7.74 -21.64 3.01
N GLY A 22 6.65 -22.24 3.51
CA GLY A 22 5.58 -22.74 2.63
C GLY A 22 4.90 -21.60 1.85
N LEU A 23 4.76 -20.44 2.52
CA LEU A 23 4.21 -19.21 1.98
C LEU A 23 4.94 -18.74 0.71
N TYR A 24 6.25 -18.92 0.59
CA TYR A 24 6.99 -18.55 -0.61
C TYR A 24 6.46 -19.29 -1.86
N GLY A 25 6.23 -20.60 -1.76
CA GLY A 25 5.66 -21.39 -2.86
C GLY A 25 4.28 -20.89 -3.26
N MET A 26 3.44 -20.58 -2.26
CA MET A 26 2.09 -20.07 -2.48
C MET A 26 2.09 -18.71 -3.19
N VAL A 27 3.02 -17.82 -2.80
CA VAL A 27 3.19 -16.52 -3.49
C VAL A 27 3.63 -16.70 -4.94
N LEU A 28 4.47 -17.69 -5.24
CA LEU A 28 4.85 -17.98 -6.63
C LEU A 28 3.69 -18.49 -7.48
N ASN A 29 2.74 -19.22 -6.88
CA ASN A 29 1.51 -19.67 -7.54
C ASN A 29 0.52 -18.52 -7.76
N HIS A 30 0.48 -17.55 -6.85
CA HIS A 30 -0.49 -16.44 -6.84
C HIS A 30 0.16 -15.04 -6.81
N PRO A 31 1.06 -14.69 -7.75
CA PRO A 31 1.88 -13.48 -7.66
C PRO A 31 1.07 -12.18 -7.81
N THR A 32 -0.02 -12.21 -8.58
CA THR A 32 -0.91 -11.04 -8.76
C THR A 32 -1.78 -10.80 -7.53
N VAL A 33 -2.15 -11.86 -6.81
CA VAL A 33 -2.86 -11.77 -5.53
C VAL A 33 -1.95 -11.15 -4.46
N TYR A 34 -0.71 -11.61 -4.38
CA TYR A 34 0.29 -11.01 -3.49
C TYR A 34 0.52 -9.54 -3.80
N ALA A 35 0.69 -9.21 -5.09
CA ALA A 35 0.89 -7.84 -5.54
C ALA A 35 -0.31 -6.93 -5.24
N LEU A 36 -1.55 -7.45 -5.34
CA LEU A 36 -2.74 -6.73 -4.91
C LEU A 36 -2.79 -6.57 -3.38
N GLY A 37 -2.43 -7.60 -2.62
CA GLY A 37 -2.30 -7.52 -1.16
C GLY A 37 -1.35 -6.40 -0.75
N GLN A 38 -0.23 -6.22 -1.45
CA GLN A 38 0.70 -5.11 -1.21
C GLN A 38 0.08 -3.71 -1.40
N GLN A 39 -1.09 -3.61 -2.01
CA GLN A 39 -1.84 -2.35 -2.14
C GLN A 39 -2.90 -2.18 -1.03
N GLY A 40 -2.88 -3.03 0.01
CA GLY A 40 -3.79 -3.05 1.17
C GLY A 40 -5.08 -2.23 1.04
N PRO A 41 -5.22 -1.16 1.86
CA PRO A 41 -6.20 -0.10 1.78
C PRO A 41 -6.66 0.41 0.43
N ASP A 42 -5.66 0.64 -0.42
CA ASP A 42 -5.61 1.79 -1.33
C ASP A 42 -6.65 1.66 -2.40
N MET A 43 -6.94 0.42 -2.81
CA MET A 43 -7.95 0.12 -3.80
C MET A 43 -9.29 0.81 -3.48
N LEU A 44 -9.61 1.01 -2.21
CA LEU A 44 -10.83 1.69 -1.77
C LEU A 44 -10.84 3.21 -2.06
N PHE A 45 -9.69 3.84 -2.32
CA PHE A 45 -9.61 5.23 -2.79
C PHE A 45 -10.00 5.40 -4.26
N TYR A 46 -10.03 4.31 -5.02
CA TYR A 46 -10.41 4.32 -6.45
C TYR A 46 -11.92 4.19 -6.65
N TYR A 47 -12.73 4.38 -5.60
CA TYR A 47 -14.18 4.39 -5.68
C TYR A 47 -14.77 5.56 -4.88
N PRO A 48 -15.91 6.13 -5.30
CA PRO A 48 -16.52 7.26 -4.60
C PRO A 48 -16.75 7.00 -3.12
N LYS A 49 -16.62 8.07 -2.32
CA LYS A 49 -16.91 8.06 -0.88
C LYS A 49 -18.37 7.69 -0.64
N ILE A 50 -18.63 6.96 0.43
CA ILE A 50 -19.99 6.64 0.91
C ILE A 50 -20.38 7.60 2.03
N LYS A 51 -21.64 7.55 2.47
CA LYS A 51 -22.08 8.24 3.69
C LYS A 51 -21.23 7.73 4.87
N GLY A 52 -20.49 8.62 5.54
CA GLY A 52 -19.49 8.26 6.55
C GLY A 52 -18.02 8.35 6.09
N GLY A 53 -17.76 8.58 4.79
CA GLY A 53 -16.41 8.84 4.28
C GLY A 53 -15.87 7.74 3.36
N ASN A 54 -14.54 7.62 3.30
CA ASN A 54 -13.87 6.57 2.54
C ASN A 54 -13.45 5.44 3.49
N VAL A 55 -13.88 4.21 3.22
CA VAL A 55 -13.55 3.04 4.05
C VAL A 55 -12.05 2.79 4.11
N GLY A 56 -11.31 3.04 3.01
CA GLY A 56 -9.85 3.01 3.02
C GLY A 56 -9.31 3.95 4.09
N SER A 57 -9.74 5.22 4.14
CA SER A 57 -9.30 6.15 5.20
C SER A 57 -9.64 5.70 6.62
N LEU A 58 -10.75 4.97 6.83
CA LEU A 58 -11.11 4.42 8.13
C LEU A 58 -10.12 3.31 8.53
N MET A 59 -9.87 2.38 7.61
CA MET A 59 -8.92 1.27 7.82
C MET A 59 -7.50 1.75 8.13
N HIS A 60 -7.11 2.93 7.66
CA HIS A 60 -5.80 3.51 7.95
C HIS A 60 -5.65 4.05 9.37
N LYS A 61 -6.76 4.29 10.05
CA LYS A 61 -6.80 5.02 11.31
C LYS A 61 -7.04 4.14 12.50
N GLU A 62 -7.92 3.14 12.37
CA GLU A 62 -8.54 2.46 13.51
C GLU A 62 -8.69 0.95 13.24
N ASN A 63 -8.82 0.16 14.31
CA ASN A 63 -9.15 -1.28 14.33
C ASN A 63 -8.34 -2.16 13.35
N THR A 64 -7.04 -1.90 13.26
CA THR A 64 -6.14 -2.62 12.34
C THR A 64 -5.93 -4.07 12.76
N ALA A 65 -5.66 -4.32 14.05
CA ALA A 65 -5.47 -5.67 14.57
C ALA A 65 -6.75 -6.51 14.43
N GLU A 66 -7.91 -5.93 14.76
CA GLU A 66 -9.22 -6.55 14.60
C GLU A 66 -9.53 -6.89 13.14
N PHE A 67 -9.14 -6.01 12.19
CA PHE A 67 -9.29 -6.28 10.77
C PHE A 67 -8.49 -7.51 10.30
N PHE A 68 -7.23 -7.62 10.72
CA PHE A 68 -6.41 -8.80 10.42
C PHE A 68 -6.97 -10.06 11.10
N GLU A 69 -7.46 -9.95 12.34
CA GLU A 69 -8.10 -11.06 13.04
C GLU A 69 -9.34 -11.56 12.27
N CYS A 70 -10.20 -10.65 11.81
CA CYS A 70 -11.36 -10.98 10.99
C CYS A 70 -10.95 -11.68 9.69
N MET A 71 -9.87 -11.23 9.03
CA MET A 71 -9.36 -11.90 7.83
C MET A 71 -8.89 -13.32 8.11
N LEU A 72 -8.09 -13.54 9.16
CA LEU A 72 -7.60 -14.87 9.52
C LEU A 72 -8.76 -15.79 9.95
N HIS A 73 -9.74 -15.27 10.69
CA HIS A 73 -10.94 -16.03 11.05
C HIS A 73 -11.75 -16.44 9.82
N TYR A 74 -11.89 -15.56 8.81
CA TYR A 74 -12.54 -15.92 7.55
C TYR A 74 -11.80 -17.07 6.85
N ILE A 75 -10.47 -17.00 6.77
CA ILE A 75 -9.65 -18.04 6.12
C ILE A 75 -9.78 -19.38 6.85
N GLU A 76 -9.76 -19.37 8.18
CA GLU A 76 -9.93 -20.56 9.03
C GLU A 76 -11.29 -21.23 8.80
N ARG A 77 -12.38 -20.45 8.72
CA ARG A 77 -13.76 -20.96 8.79
C ARG A 77 -14.50 -21.05 7.45
N HIS A 78 -14.08 -20.31 6.43
CA HIS A 78 -14.88 -20.09 5.22
C HIS A 78 -14.15 -20.41 3.91
N SER A 79 -12.90 -20.88 3.94
CA SER A 79 -12.22 -21.31 2.71
C SER A 79 -12.86 -22.60 2.17
N GLY A 80 -13.43 -22.56 0.97
CA GLY A 80 -14.17 -23.68 0.38
C GLY A 80 -13.28 -24.83 -0.10
N ASN A 81 -11.98 -24.60 -0.27
CA ASN A 81 -10.98 -25.62 -0.56
C ASN A 81 -9.55 -25.10 -0.27
N ALA A 82 -8.55 -25.99 -0.38
CA ALA A 82 -7.15 -25.67 -0.13
C ALA A 82 -6.60 -24.54 -1.03
N ARG A 83 -6.99 -24.51 -2.32
CA ARG A 83 -6.54 -23.48 -3.27
C ARG A 83 -7.10 -22.10 -2.92
N GLU A 84 -8.38 -22.01 -2.55
CA GLU A 84 -8.95 -20.74 -2.09
C GLU A 84 -8.25 -20.27 -0.81
N ARG A 85 -7.97 -21.19 0.12
CA ARG A 85 -7.23 -20.88 1.35
C ARG A 85 -5.84 -20.30 1.05
N GLU A 86 -5.13 -20.90 0.10
CA GLU A 86 -3.83 -20.43 -0.39
C GLU A 86 -3.90 -19.00 -0.95
N VAL A 87 -4.86 -18.73 -1.85
CA VAL A 87 -5.11 -17.40 -2.42
C VAL A 87 -5.33 -16.35 -1.31
N LEU A 88 -6.17 -16.66 -0.33
CA LEU A 88 -6.50 -15.72 0.74
C LEU A 88 -5.32 -15.47 1.67
N LEU A 89 -4.53 -16.50 1.99
CA LEU A 89 -3.31 -16.35 2.79
C LEU A 89 -2.29 -15.47 2.07
N VAL A 90 -2.09 -15.68 0.77
CA VAL A 90 -1.20 -14.88 -0.07
C VAL A 90 -1.65 -13.42 -0.12
N TYR A 91 -2.96 -13.16 -0.18
CA TYR A 91 -3.50 -11.81 -0.11
C TYR A 91 -3.18 -11.14 1.23
N VAL A 92 -3.42 -11.83 2.36
CA VAL A 92 -3.13 -11.32 3.71
C VAL A 92 -1.63 -11.07 3.89
N ALA A 93 -0.77 -11.97 3.41
CA ALA A 93 0.68 -11.79 3.43
C ALA A 93 1.09 -10.48 2.74
N GLY A 94 0.56 -10.23 1.53
CA GLY A 94 0.78 -8.95 0.84
C GLY A 94 0.25 -7.75 1.63
N PHE A 95 -0.94 -7.87 2.22
CA PHE A 95 -1.59 -6.81 2.99
C PHE A 95 -0.77 -6.41 4.23
N LEU A 96 -0.15 -7.37 4.91
CA LEU A 96 0.76 -7.09 6.02
C LEU A 96 1.98 -6.27 5.56
N GLY A 97 2.50 -6.55 4.36
CA GLY A 97 3.59 -5.76 3.78
C GLY A 97 3.19 -4.32 3.50
N HIS A 98 1.96 -4.12 3.03
CA HIS A 98 1.38 -2.79 2.90
C HIS A 98 1.33 -2.06 4.25
N TYR A 99 0.74 -2.71 5.26
CA TYR A 99 0.60 -2.17 6.61
C TYR A 99 1.94 -1.74 7.23
N VAL A 100 2.94 -2.62 7.21
CA VAL A 100 4.28 -2.36 7.75
C VAL A 100 4.95 -1.19 7.04
N LEU A 101 4.81 -1.11 5.71
CA LEU A 101 5.43 -0.05 4.95
C LEU A 101 4.79 1.30 5.24
N ASP A 102 3.46 1.38 5.28
CA ASP A 102 2.74 2.62 5.52
C ASP A 102 2.99 3.20 6.90
N ARG A 103 2.91 2.38 7.95
CA ARG A 103 3.19 2.82 9.32
C ARG A 103 4.63 3.34 9.49
N THR A 104 5.56 2.85 8.67
CA THR A 104 6.96 3.29 8.68
C THR A 104 7.14 4.59 7.88
N PHE A 105 6.50 4.69 6.71
CA PHE A 105 6.74 5.75 5.74
C PHE A 105 5.92 7.01 5.98
N HIS A 106 4.67 6.88 6.43
CA HIS A 106 3.76 8.00 6.50
C HIS A 106 4.21 9.13 7.44
N PRO A 107 4.81 8.88 8.61
CA PRO A 107 5.38 9.97 9.42
C PRO A 107 6.37 10.83 8.63
N TYR A 108 7.22 10.21 7.80
CA TYR A 108 8.15 10.92 6.94
C TYR A 108 7.44 11.68 5.82
N VAL A 109 6.48 11.06 5.14
CA VAL A 109 5.70 11.70 4.07
C VAL A 109 4.93 12.91 4.60
N TYR A 110 4.28 12.77 5.74
CA TYR A 110 3.52 13.83 6.40
C TYR A 110 4.41 14.94 6.95
N SER A 111 5.65 14.64 7.38
CA SER A 111 6.63 15.67 7.75
C SER A 111 6.96 16.64 6.62
N TYR A 112 6.73 16.22 5.37
CA TYR A 112 6.92 17.05 4.17
C TYR A 112 5.60 17.67 3.69
N SER A 113 4.51 16.91 3.64
CA SER A 113 3.24 17.35 3.06
C SER A 113 2.45 18.30 3.96
N LEU A 114 2.45 18.10 5.29
CA LEU A 114 1.65 18.89 6.24
C LEU A 114 2.21 20.30 6.50
N LYS A 115 3.42 20.61 6.03
CA LYS A 115 4.00 21.96 6.10
C LYS A 115 3.26 23.00 5.25
N PHE A 116 2.33 22.58 4.41
CA PHE A 116 1.59 23.44 3.49
C PHE A 116 0.16 23.66 3.98
N ASN A 117 -0.33 24.90 3.82
CA ASN A 117 -1.70 25.25 4.20
C ASN A 117 -2.70 24.78 3.14
N GLY A 118 -3.76 24.10 3.60
CA GLY A 118 -4.88 23.64 2.78
C GLY A 118 -4.74 22.19 2.30
N ILE A 119 -5.81 21.42 2.45
CA ILE A 119 -5.89 19.98 2.16
C ILE A 119 -5.43 19.67 0.72
N LEU A 120 -5.80 20.51 -0.24
CA LEU A 120 -5.44 20.33 -1.65
C LEU A 120 -3.91 20.37 -1.86
N LYS A 121 -3.23 21.35 -1.23
CA LYS A 121 -1.77 21.50 -1.32
C LYS A 121 -1.05 20.40 -0.55
N GLN A 122 -1.59 19.97 0.60
CA GLN A 122 -1.06 18.84 1.34
C GLN A 122 -1.10 17.56 0.51
N ASN A 123 -2.26 17.22 -0.06
CA ASN A 123 -2.43 16.06 -0.95
C ASN A 123 -1.52 16.12 -2.19
N SER A 124 -1.42 17.30 -2.81
CA SER A 124 -0.50 17.54 -3.93
C SER A 124 0.93 17.16 -3.58
N ARG A 125 1.43 17.60 -2.41
CA ARG A 125 2.81 17.35 -1.96
C ARG A 125 3.02 15.91 -1.52
N HIS A 126 2.00 15.31 -0.93
CA HIS A 126 1.93 13.91 -0.57
C HIS A 126 2.12 13.02 -1.81
N PHE A 127 1.26 13.17 -2.82
CA PHE A 127 1.33 12.41 -4.07
C PHE A 127 2.64 12.61 -4.82
N ARG A 128 3.18 13.84 -4.79
CA ARG A 128 4.48 14.12 -5.40
C ARG A 128 5.59 13.32 -4.72
N MET A 129 5.62 13.29 -3.40
CA MET A 129 6.66 12.58 -2.66
C MET A 129 6.63 11.08 -2.96
N GLU A 130 5.44 10.49 -2.97
CA GLU A 130 5.25 9.06 -3.24
C GLU A 130 5.63 8.69 -4.67
N THR A 131 5.28 9.55 -5.64
CA THR A 131 5.67 9.35 -7.04
C THR A 131 7.18 9.45 -7.25
N GLU A 132 7.88 10.30 -6.49
CA GLU A 132 9.35 10.41 -6.54
C GLU A 132 10.03 9.19 -5.88
N VAL A 133 9.45 8.65 -4.80
CA VAL A 133 9.91 7.38 -4.21
C VAL A 133 9.72 6.22 -5.20
N ASP A 134 8.55 6.11 -5.84
CA ASP A 134 8.28 5.13 -6.90
C ASP A 134 9.33 5.22 -8.02
N ALA A 135 9.59 6.43 -8.51
CA ALA A 135 10.56 6.67 -9.57
C ALA A 135 11.98 6.29 -9.15
N TYR A 136 12.38 6.64 -7.92
CA TYR A 136 13.67 6.27 -7.38
C TYR A 136 13.83 4.75 -7.26
N LEU A 137 12.82 4.04 -6.75
CA LEU A 137 12.90 2.60 -6.55
C LEU A 137 12.90 1.83 -7.86
N LEU A 138 12.10 2.23 -8.85
CA LEU A 138 12.12 1.62 -10.17
C LEU A 138 13.49 1.80 -10.86
N LYS A 139 14.09 3.00 -10.77
CA LYS A 139 15.41 3.26 -11.33
C LYS A 139 16.52 2.51 -10.60
N SER A 140 16.53 2.54 -9.27
CA SER A 140 17.59 1.93 -8.48
C SER A 140 17.55 0.39 -8.51
N THR A 141 16.36 -0.20 -8.42
CA THR A 141 16.18 -1.66 -8.28
C THR A 141 15.93 -2.40 -9.59
N LYS A 142 15.22 -1.78 -10.56
CA LYS A 142 14.85 -2.41 -11.84
C LYS A 142 15.55 -1.80 -13.05
N LYS A 143 16.38 -0.75 -12.86
CA LYS A 143 16.98 0.05 -13.94
C LYS A 143 15.93 0.48 -14.98
N MET A 144 14.74 0.82 -14.48
CA MET A 144 13.54 1.03 -15.30
C MET A 144 12.97 2.43 -15.06
N GLU A 145 12.63 3.14 -16.13
CA GLU A 145 11.85 4.37 -16.02
C GLU A 145 10.38 4.08 -15.70
N PRO A 146 9.70 4.90 -14.88
CA PRO A 146 8.33 4.64 -14.43
C PRO A 146 7.30 4.38 -15.54
N CYS A 147 7.44 5.04 -16.69
CA CYS A 147 6.50 4.87 -17.81
C CYS A 147 6.54 3.45 -18.44
N PHE A 148 7.64 2.72 -18.24
CA PHE A 148 7.78 1.33 -18.68
C PHE A 148 7.21 0.32 -17.68
N PHE A 149 7.05 0.70 -16.42
CA PHE A 149 6.44 -0.18 -15.42
C PHE A 149 4.95 -0.40 -15.72
N LYS A 150 4.55 -1.67 -15.74
CA LYS A 150 3.19 -2.10 -16.12
C LYS A 150 2.37 -2.43 -14.86
N GLY A 151 2.19 -1.46 -13.96
CA GLY A 151 1.47 -1.65 -12.69
C GLY A 151 0.09 -2.29 -12.86
N SER A 152 -0.69 -1.89 -13.87
CA SER A 152 -2.01 -2.49 -14.15
C SER A 152 -1.99 -3.99 -14.46
N LYS A 153 -0.86 -4.54 -14.93
CA LYS A 153 -0.70 -5.99 -15.14
C LYS A 153 -0.40 -6.74 -13.84
N THR A 154 0.24 -6.09 -12.87
CA THR A 154 0.53 -6.69 -11.56
C THR A 154 -0.74 -6.93 -10.73
N LEU A 155 -1.82 -6.21 -11.06
CA LEU A 155 -3.13 -6.28 -10.40
C LEU A 155 -4.17 -7.11 -11.18
N ALA A 156 -3.74 -7.89 -12.17
CA ALA A 156 -4.63 -8.65 -13.04
C ALA A 156 -4.94 -10.05 -12.46
N LEU A 157 -5.81 -10.10 -11.45
CA LEU A 157 -6.28 -11.36 -10.85
C LEU A 157 -7.19 -12.14 -11.81
N SER A 158 -7.20 -13.47 -11.67
CA SER A 158 -8.21 -14.33 -12.28
C SER A 158 -9.59 -14.10 -11.65
N SER A 159 -10.66 -14.54 -12.33
CA SER A 159 -12.03 -14.43 -11.82
C SER A 159 -12.23 -15.16 -10.48
N GLU A 160 -11.58 -16.31 -10.30
CA GLU A 160 -11.64 -17.11 -9.07
C GLU A 160 -10.93 -16.40 -7.91
N GLU A 161 -9.69 -15.97 -8.11
CA GLU A 161 -8.94 -15.20 -7.11
C GLU A 161 -9.65 -13.91 -6.73
N GLN A 162 -10.20 -13.20 -7.72
CA GLN A 162 -10.96 -11.98 -7.48
C GLN A 162 -12.20 -12.25 -6.62
N LYS A 163 -12.93 -13.35 -6.87
CA LYS A 163 -14.12 -13.72 -6.08
C LYS A 163 -13.76 -14.05 -4.63
N ALA A 164 -12.65 -14.77 -4.42
CA ALA A 164 -12.13 -15.11 -3.09
C ALA A 164 -11.77 -13.84 -2.31
N VAL A 165 -10.89 -12.99 -2.87
CA VAL A 165 -10.42 -11.75 -2.23
C VAL A 165 -11.59 -10.78 -1.94
N ILE A 166 -12.54 -10.63 -2.87
CA ILE A 166 -13.72 -9.78 -2.64
C ILE A 166 -14.58 -10.29 -1.49
N SER A 167 -14.74 -11.62 -1.36
CA SER A 167 -15.57 -12.20 -0.31
C SER A 167 -14.91 -12.05 1.06
N LEU A 168 -13.59 -12.26 1.14
CA LEU A 168 -12.77 -11.98 2.33
C LEU A 168 -12.89 -10.50 2.74
N LEU A 169 -12.65 -9.57 1.81
CA LEU A 169 -12.71 -8.13 2.10
C LEU A 169 -14.10 -7.69 2.55
N GLN A 170 -15.15 -8.17 1.89
CA GLN A 170 -16.52 -7.84 2.29
C GLN A 170 -16.80 -8.29 3.72
N TYR A 171 -16.40 -9.52 4.07
CA TYR A 171 -16.56 -10.06 5.41
C TYR A 171 -15.77 -9.23 6.43
N ALA A 172 -14.46 -9.09 6.23
CA ALA A 172 -13.59 -8.44 7.20
C ALA A 172 -13.95 -6.96 7.41
N ILE A 173 -14.30 -6.24 6.35
CA ILE A 173 -14.74 -4.83 6.45
C ILE A 173 -16.06 -4.73 7.22
N MET A 174 -17.02 -5.61 6.94
CA MET A 174 -18.29 -5.62 7.66
C MET A 174 -18.08 -5.96 9.14
N SER A 175 -17.36 -7.03 9.44
CA SER A 175 -17.15 -7.50 10.81
C SER A 175 -16.38 -6.50 11.68
N THR A 176 -15.42 -5.77 11.10
CA THR A 176 -14.57 -4.83 11.86
C THR A 176 -15.20 -3.44 11.98
N TYR A 177 -15.83 -2.94 10.91
CA TYR A 177 -16.24 -1.53 10.84
C TYR A 177 -17.75 -1.33 10.73
N GLY A 178 -18.54 -2.41 10.66
CA GLY A 178 -19.99 -2.33 10.45
C GLY A 178 -20.39 -1.77 9.08
N VAL A 179 -19.46 -1.71 8.10
CA VAL A 179 -19.72 -1.11 6.79
C VAL A 179 -20.00 -2.18 5.74
N LEU A 180 -21.21 -2.19 5.19
CA LEU A 180 -21.56 -3.07 4.07
C LEU A 180 -21.07 -2.53 2.73
N LEU A 181 -19.92 -3.02 2.26
CA LEU A 181 -19.52 -2.86 0.87
C LEU A 181 -20.03 -4.03 0.03
N SER A 182 -20.81 -3.74 -1.01
CA SER A 182 -21.29 -4.78 -1.91
C SER A 182 -20.14 -5.36 -2.75
N LYS A 183 -20.22 -6.64 -3.12
CA LYS A 183 -19.25 -7.29 -4.01
C LYS A 183 -19.07 -6.53 -5.33
N ARG A 184 -20.12 -5.90 -5.84
CA ARG A 184 -20.07 -5.05 -7.05
C ARG A 184 -19.17 -3.82 -6.83
N ARG A 185 -19.25 -3.17 -5.67
CA ARG A 185 -18.39 -2.02 -5.33
C ARG A 185 -16.94 -2.44 -5.17
N LEU A 186 -16.66 -3.53 -4.45
CA LEU A 186 -15.31 -4.09 -4.32
C LEU A 186 -14.74 -4.56 -5.66
N LYS A 187 -15.57 -5.08 -6.56
CA LYS A 187 -15.13 -5.39 -7.94
C LYS A 187 -14.77 -4.12 -8.71
N ALA A 188 -15.57 -3.05 -8.54
CA ALA A 188 -15.34 -1.78 -9.19
C ALA A 188 -14.06 -1.08 -8.69
N THR A 189 -13.75 -1.14 -7.39
CA THR A 189 -12.50 -0.58 -6.83
C THR A 189 -11.28 -1.23 -7.47
N LEU A 190 -11.25 -2.56 -7.57
CA LEU A 190 -10.18 -3.32 -8.24
C LEU A 190 -10.03 -2.95 -9.71
N TRP A 191 -11.16 -2.84 -10.43
CA TRP A 191 -11.15 -2.48 -11.84
C TRP A 191 -10.68 -1.03 -12.06
N ASN A 192 -11.21 -0.07 -11.28
CA ASN A 192 -10.83 1.33 -11.36
C ASN A 192 -9.34 1.53 -11.07
N MET A 193 -8.79 0.85 -10.06
CA MET A 193 -7.37 0.89 -9.75
C MET A 193 -6.52 0.47 -10.95
N ARG A 194 -6.89 -0.63 -11.62
CA ARG A 194 -6.19 -1.09 -12.84
C ARG A 194 -6.26 -0.06 -13.97
N VAL A 195 -7.42 0.55 -14.20
CA VAL A 195 -7.62 1.55 -15.24
C VAL A 195 -6.80 2.80 -14.96
N VAL A 196 -6.83 3.32 -13.73
CA VAL A 196 -6.05 4.49 -13.33
C VAL A 196 -4.56 4.22 -13.50
N HIS A 197 -4.04 3.09 -13.04
CA HIS A 197 -2.62 2.77 -13.23
C HIS A 197 -2.23 2.50 -14.69
N ALA A 198 -3.15 2.08 -15.55
CA ALA A 198 -2.92 2.04 -16.98
C ALA A 198 -2.86 3.46 -17.58
N PHE A 199 -3.72 4.37 -17.13
CA PHE A 199 -3.80 5.75 -17.58
C PHE A 199 -2.59 6.59 -17.16
N LEU A 200 -2.12 6.44 -15.91
CA LEU A 200 -1.00 7.20 -15.33
C LEU A 200 0.34 7.00 -16.05
N ARG A 201 0.44 6.02 -16.95
CA ARG A 201 1.62 5.82 -17.78
C ARG A 201 1.74 6.93 -18.83
N ASP A 202 2.85 7.66 -18.77
CA ASP A 202 3.14 8.75 -19.69
C ASP A 202 4.54 8.58 -20.31
N LYS A 203 4.61 7.97 -21.51
CA LYS A 203 5.88 7.73 -22.20
C LYS A 203 6.53 9.00 -22.76
N ARG A 204 5.71 9.99 -23.14
CA ARG A 204 6.16 11.20 -23.85
C ARG A 204 6.14 12.45 -22.97
N GLY A 205 5.67 12.35 -21.72
CA GLY A 205 5.49 13.49 -20.82
C GLY A 205 4.39 14.46 -21.27
N THR A 206 3.56 14.08 -22.26
CA THR A 206 2.54 14.96 -22.84
C THR A 206 1.33 15.04 -21.92
N LYS A 207 0.89 13.91 -21.35
CA LYS A 207 -0.25 13.87 -20.42
C LYS A 207 0.03 14.72 -19.19
N LYS A 208 1.23 14.57 -18.59
CA LYS A 208 1.62 15.33 -17.42
C LYS A 208 1.63 16.82 -17.70
N ARG A 209 2.21 17.26 -18.82
CA ARG A 209 2.25 18.69 -19.20
C ARG A 209 0.85 19.27 -19.37
N MET A 210 -0.04 18.59 -20.09
CA MET A 210 -1.42 19.05 -20.29
C MET A 210 -2.19 19.13 -18.97
N LEU A 211 -2.07 18.11 -18.11
CA LEU A 211 -2.73 18.10 -16.80
C LEU A 211 -2.19 19.20 -15.88
N VAL A 212 -0.87 19.42 -15.82
CA VAL A 212 -0.30 20.51 -14.99
C VAL A 212 -0.88 21.86 -15.40
N SER A 213 -0.94 22.16 -16.70
CA SER A 213 -1.50 23.42 -17.20
C SER A 213 -2.98 23.59 -16.81
N LEU A 214 -3.78 22.54 -16.98
CA LEU A 214 -5.21 22.55 -16.62
C LEU A 214 -5.41 22.68 -15.10
N GLU A 215 -4.63 21.97 -14.30
CA GLU A 215 -4.73 21.96 -12.85
C GLU A 215 -4.30 23.30 -12.23
N TYR A 216 -3.30 23.97 -12.78
CA TYR A 216 -2.97 25.32 -12.32
C TYR A 216 -4.11 26.30 -12.60
N LEU A 217 -4.77 26.17 -13.75
CA LEU A 217 -5.91 27.02 -14.11
C LEU A 217 -7.12 26.79 -13.19
N VAL A 218 -7.47 25.53 -12.91
CA VAL A 218 -8.71 25.18 -12.19
C VAL A 218 -8.51 25.06 -10.68
N LEU A 219 -7.38 24.53 -10.24
CA LEU A 219 -7.12 24.13 -8.85
C LEU A 219 -6.03 24.97 -8.16
N GLY A 220 -5.28 25.77 -8.92
CA GLY A 220 -4.16 26.55 -8.39
C GLY A 220 -2.94 25.73 -7.93
N CYS A 221 -2.97 24.40 -8.06
CA CYS A 221 -1.83 23.52 -7.83
C CYS A 221 -1.97 22.16 -8.56
N PRO A 222 -0.85 21.49 -8.90
CA PRO A 222 -0.88 20.17 -9.52
C PRO A 222 -1.35 19.10 -8.52
N LEU A 223 -2.24 18.17 -8.89
CA LEU A 223 -2.73 17.12 -7.99
C LEU A 223 -2.67 15.74 -8.64
N ILE A 224 -3.49 15.50 -9.65
CA ILE A 224 -3.53 14.29 -10.48
C ILE A 224 -2.24 14.19 -11.30
N SER A 225 -1.73 15.30 -11.83
CA SER A 225 -0.47 15.29 -12.58
C SER A 225 0.75 14.89 -11.70
N ASN A 226 0.67 15.09 -10.38
CA ASN A 226 1.70 14.61 -9.46
C ASN A 226 1.69 13.09 -9.30
N LEU A 227 0.60 12.40 -9.63
CA LEU A 227 0.54 10.93 -9.70
C LEU A 227 1.24 10.36 -10.94
N ILE A 228 1.55 11.19 -11.93
CA ILE A 228 2.28 10.80 -13.13
C ILE A 228 3.77 11.04 -12.90
N SER A 229 4.56 9.97 -12.93
CA SER A 229 6.02 10.06 -12.93
C SER A 229 6.55 10.73 -14.22
N GLY A 230 7.53 11.61 -14.10
CA GLY A 230 8.15 12.29 -15.24
C GLY A 230 8.52 13.74 -14.97
N SER A 231 9.54 14.24 -15.67
CA SER A 231 10.09 15.59 -15.50
C SER A 231 9.21 16.65 -16.17
N VAL A 232 8.43 17.36 -15.36
CA VAL A 232 8.37 18.82 -15.53
C VAL A 232 9.42 19.34 -14.55
N GLU A 233 10.67 19.32 -15.00
CA GLU A 233 11.83 19.57 -14.16
C GLU A 233 11.75 20.98 -13.56
N ASN A 234 11.79 21.05 -12.23
CA ASN A 234 12.14 22.26 -11.53
C ASN A 234 13.56 22.04 -10.99
N LYS A 235 14.53 22.83 -11.49
CA LYS A 235 15.99 22.70 -11.29
C LYS A 235 16.47 22.70 -9.83
N ARG A 236 15.58 22.86 -8.85
CA ARG A 236 15.87 22.70 -7.41
C ARG A 236 15.37 21.33 -6.95
N LYS A 237 16.18 20.27 -7.13
CA LYS A 237 15.91 18.95 -6.53
C LYS A 237 15.98 19.09 -5.01
N LYS A 238 14.83 19.26 -4.35
CA LYS A 238 14.73 19.01 -2.90
C LYS A 238 15.03 17.53 -2.68
N ASP A 239 15.81 17.23 -1.64
CA ASP A 239 16.13 15.87 -1.23
C ASP A 239 14.89 15.20 -0.58
N LEU A 240 13.92 14.81 -1.43
CA LEU A 240 12.66 14.19 -1.02
C LEU A 240 12.82 12.76 -0.51
N LEU A 241 13.98 12.16 -0.71
CA LEU A 241 14.31 10.82 -0.26
C LEU A 241 15.17 10.85 1.01
N ASN A 242 15.53 12.04 1.47
CA ASN A 242 16.46 12.30 2.57
C ASN A 242 17.79 11.54 2.45
N LEU A 243 18.37 11.46 1.24
CA LEU A 243 19.65 10.80 1.01
C LEU A 243 20.81 11.50 1.74
N MET A 244 20.66 12.80 1.99
CA MET A 244 21.60 13.59 2.78
C MET A 244 21.39 13.42 4.30
N ARG A 245 20.45 12.56 4.73
CA ARG A 245 20.18 12.24 6.14
C ARG A 245 19.95 13.46 7.03
N LYS A 246 19.27 14.48 6.50
CA LYS A 246 18.89 15.67 7.26
C LYS A 246 17.86 15.31 8.32
N LYS A 247 17.88 16.05 9.43
CA LYS A 247 16.85 15.92 10.48
C LYS A 247 15.48 16.27 9.91
N TRP A 248 14.51 15.42 10.16
CA TRP A 248 13.09 15.67 9.94
C TRP A 248 12.30 15.27 11.19
N TYR A 249 11.19 15.94 11.45
CA TYR A 249 10.40 15.78 12.66
C TYR A 249 9.11 15.01 12.36
N ASN A 250 8.74 14.08 13.23
CA ASN A 250 7.49 13.36 13.12
C ASN A 250 6.34 14.33 13.46
N PRO A 251 5.38 14.58 12.55
CA PRO A 251 4.28 15.51 12.83
C PRO A 251 3.30 15.01 13.90
N TYR A 252 3.36 13.73 14.28
CA TYR A 252 2.48 13.11 15.26
C TYR A 252 3.15 12.85 16.61
N GLU A 253 4.41 13.26 16.79
CA GLU A 253 5.14 13.07 18.03
C GLU A 253 6.01 14.28 18.32
N LYS A 254 5.71 14.94 19.43
CA LYS A 254 6.41 16.16 19.84
C LYS A 254 7.88 15.85 20.08
N ASP A 255 8.75 16.70 19.53
CA ASP A 255 10.22 16.66 19.69
C ASP A 255 10.91 15.38 19.14
N ALA A 256 10.16 14.42 18.57
CA ALA A 256 10.73 13.27 17.90
C ALA A 256 11.23 13.65 16.51
N PHE A 257 12.53 13.44 16.28
CA PHE A 257 13.18 13.61 14.99
C PHE A 257 13.88 12.33 14.54
N SER A 258 14.08 12.23 13.24
CA SER A 258 14.84 11.15 12.61
C SER A 258 15.74 11.72 11.52
N THR A 259 16.79 10.99 11.18
CA THR A 259 17.68 11.27 10.04
C THR A 259 17.60 10.16 8.99
N LYS A 260 16.71 9.19 9.17
CA LYS A 260 16.55 8.05 8.25
C LYS A 260 16.17 8.54 6.86
N SER A 261 16.84 7.97 5.87
CA SER A 261 16.52 8.11 4.45
C SER A 261 15.45 7.11 4.04
N VAL A 262 14.85 7.31 2.86
CA VAL A 262 13.90 6.34 2.27
C VAL A 262 14.50 4.93 2.18
N PRO A 263 15.75 4.73 1.71
CA PRO A 263 16.40 3.42 1.78
C PRO A 263 16.52 2.82 3.18
N ASP A 264 16.81 3.63 4.20
CA ASP A 264 16.89 3.14 5.58
C ASP A 264 15.52 2.66 6.08
N MET A 265 14.48 3.48 5.86
CA MET A 265 13.11 3.13 6.24
C MET A 265 12.62 1.85 5.51
N LEU A 266 12.96 1.67 4.24
CA LEU A 266 12.67 0.43 3.51
C LEU A 266 13.39 -0.79 4.09
N LYS A 267 14.61 -0.59 4.59
CA LYS A 267 15.40 -1.66 5.21
C LYS A 267 14.78 -2.05 6.55
N ASP A 268 14.45 -1.09 7.38
CA ASP A 268 13.84 -1.32 8.70
C ASP A 268 12.47 -2.01 8.56
N ALA A 269 11.58 -1.47 7.71
CA ALA A 269 10.29 -2.06 7.40
C ALA A 269 10.42 -3.50 6.87
N ARG A 270 11.49 -3.79 6.13
CA ARG A 270 11.71 -5.13 5.58
C ARG A 270 12.08 -6.15 6.64
N TYR A 271 12.89 -5.78 7.64
CA TYR A 271 13.21 -6.70 8.73
C TYR A 271 11.95 -7.12 9.46
N GLU A 272 11.14 -6.14 9.91
CA GLU A 272 9.85 -6.41 10.56
C GLU A 272 8.92 -7.25 9.67
N TYR A 273 8.86 -6.92 8.37
CA TYR A 273 7.99 -7.66 7.45
C TYR A 273 8.45 -9.11 7.21
N ILE A 274 9.76 -9.39 7.19
CA ILE A 274 10.28 -10.77 7.07
C ILE A 274 9.81 -11.60 8.26
N ASP A 275 9.96 -11.07 9.48
CA ASP A 275 9.57 -11.75 10.71
C ASP A 275 8.06 -12.02 10.70
N ILE A 276 7.24 -11.02 10.33
CA ILE A 276 5.79 -11.18 10.20
C ILE A 276 5.41 -12.28 9.19
N LEU A 277 6.10 -12.37 8.05
CA LEU A 277 5.81 -13.40 7.05
C LEU A 277 6.17 -14.81 7.55
N GLN A 278 7.25 -14.95 8.31
CA GLN A 278 7.65 -16.22 8.92
C GLN A 278 6.65 -16.65 10.00
N GLU A 279 6.21 -15.71 10.85
CA GLU A 279 5.17 -15.99 11.84
C GLU A 279 3.83 -16.35 11.18
N LEU A 280 3.44 -15.66 10.10
CA LEU A 280 2.22 -16.00 9.35
C LEU A 280 2.28 -17.41 8.75
N ASP A 281 3.44 -17.81 8.21
CA ASP A 281 3.67 -19.17 7.70
C ASP A 281 3.49 -20.21 8.82
N MET A 282 4.00 -19.93 10.02
CA MET A 282 3.81 -20.80 11.19
C MET A 282 2.37 -20.86 11.68
N VAL A 283 1.65 -19.73 11.71
CA VAL A 283 0.21 -19.69 12.04
C VAL A 283 -0.56 -20.60 11.08
N PHE A 284 -0.23 -20.55 9.79
CA PHE A 284 -0.86 -21.39 8.79
C PHE A 284 -0.50 -22.88 8.96
N ALA A 285 0.79 -23.18 9.16
CA ALA A 285 1.28 -24.54 9.37
C ALA A 285 0.66 -25.22 10.61
N LYS A 286 0.37 -24.44 11.67
CA LYS A 286 -0.30 -24.88 12.90
C LYS A 286 -1.81 -24.69 12.87
N LEU A 287 -2.43 -24.62 11.69
CA LEU A 287 -3.89 -24.53 11.53
C LEU A 287 -4.54 -23.43 12.40
N PHE A 288 -3.91 -22.27 12.50
CA PHE A 288 -4.37 -21.07 13.21
C PHE A 288 -4.43 -21.18 14.75
N GLU A 289 -3.78 -22.18 15.36
CA GLU A 289 -3.71 -22.31 16.83
C GLU A 289 -3.12 -21.06 17.50
N ASN A 290 -2.02 -20.51 16.95
CA ASN A 290 -1.29 -19.36 17.49
C ASN A 290 -1.77 -18.00 16.93
N LYS A 291 -3.01 -17.94 16.43
CA LYS A 291 -3.53 -16.74 15.76
C LYS A 291 -3.57 -15.52 16.67
N LYS A 292 -3.91 -15.69 17.95
CA LYS A 292 -4.04 -14.55 18.90
C LYS A 292 -2.69 -13.92 19.20
N GLU A 293 -1.67 -14.74 19.40
CA GLU A 293 -0.29 -14.32 19.61
C GLU A 293 0.24 -13.56 18.39
N PHE A 294 -0.05 -14.06 17.19
CA PHE A 294 0.29 -13.39 15.94
C PHE A 294 -0.39 -12.02 15.80
N ILE A 295 -1.69 -11.92 16.09
CA ILE A 295 -2.41 -10.64 16.06
C ILE A 295 -1.85 -9.65 17.10
N ALA A 296 -1.49 -10.13 18.29
CA ALA A 296 -0.84 -9.30 19.30
C ALA A 296 0.56 -8.82 18.86
N TYR A 297 1.31 -9.67 18.16
CA TYR A 297 2.63 -9.38 17.62
C TYR A 297 2.60 -8.29 16.54
N ILE A 298 1.71 -8.40 15.53
CA ILE A 298 1.57 -7.36 14.49
C ILE A 298 1.06 -6.02 15.08
N GLY A 299 0.30 -6.11 16.18
CA GLY A 299 -0.24 -5.00 16.95
C GLY A 299 -1.26 -4.13 16.22
N ASN A 300 -1.85 -3.19 16.97
CA ASN A 300 -2.87 -2.28 16.49
C ASN A 300 -2.25 -0.88 16.31
N TYR A 301 -1.86 -0.52 15.09
CA TYR A 301 -1.22 0.78 14.81
C TYR A 301 -1.93 1.50 13.66
N SER A 302 -2.00 2.83 13.73
CA SER A 302 -2.43 3.63 12.58
C SER A 302 -1.36 3.60 11.49
N TYR A 303 -1.80 3.33 10.26
CA TYR A 303 -1.01 3.41 9.05
C TYR A 303 -0.46 4.83 8.83
N HIS A 304 -1.19 5.88 9.25
CA HIS A 304 -0.79 7.27 9.03
C HIS A 304 0.27 7.76 10.01
N THR A 305 0.15 7.39 11.28
CA THR A 305 0.97 7.97 12.36
C THR A 305 2.07 7.02 12.82
N GLY A 306 1.94 5.71 12.55
CA GLY A 306 2.81 4.68 13.09
C GLY A 306 2.68 4.49 14.61
N LYS A 307 1.63 5.03 15.23
CA LYS A 307 1.36 4.94 16.68
C LYS A 307 0.26 3.92 16.96
N ARG A 308 0.31 3.35 18.18
CA ARG A 308 -0.72 2.43 18.67
C ARG A 308 -2.07 3.14 18.77
N ILE A 309 -3.13 2.40 18.52
CA ILE A 309 -4.54 2.81 18.52
C ILE A 309 -5.38 1.84 19.34
#